data_AF-A0A376B9B6-F1
#
_entry.id   AF-A0A376B9B6-F1
#
_cell.length_a   1.000
_cell.length_b   1.000
_cell.length_c   1.000
_cell.angle_alpha   90.00
_cell.angle_beta   90.00
_cell.angle_gamma   90.00
#
_symmetry.space_group_name_H-M   'P 1'
#
loop_
_entity.id
_entity.type
_entity.pdbx_description
1 polymer ?
#
loop_
_entity_poly.entity_id
_entity_poly.type
_entity_poly.pdbx_seq_one_letter_code
_entity_poly.pdbx_strand_id
1 'polypeptide(L)'
;MSINSSKSTPALSSLNNNVNATSLTTNNDINVQINAFIDKLKRRQIQGSYEISLETLQLLKRFIGFIKFSSIDELFTKLSQLGYQLEKAQPREFSCGNMIRRLLYIIKEELLSDQQQQQQQEQQQQQQQQGSSTHNAASITTSAEPMISSMFNLLQTPENNDNSKFKISLKTLKAKNTDVRQLMIQGIKDLIDEISNIDDGIFSIAIDLIHDREILLTPTPDSKTVLKFLLKAKKQGGRNFTVLVTEGYPTNTKRAHEFAWKLSSNGIDTVVIPDSMVFSVMSRVGKVILGCKQIFSNGACIASTTGVTSCCECAKEFKTPVFAVAGLYKLSPLYPFNISDFIEIGSGGHISLDRLMTVNPLDDYVPPENIDIVITNIGGFAPSFMYRIVWDNYKQEDVVFAPVTGNLY
;
A
#
# COMPACT_ATOMS: atom_id res chain seq x y z
N MET A 1 -20.62 -71.19 -26.67
CA MET A 1 -19.83 -70.21 -25.89
C MET A 1 -18.49 -70.08 -26.60
N SER A 2 -18.40 -69.26 -27.65
CA SER A 2 -18.05 -67.82 -27.61
C SER A 2 -16.60 -67.58 -27.22
N ILE A 3 -15.74 -66.78 -27.86
CA ILE A 3 -15.75 -65.88 -29.02
C ILE A 3 -14.24 -65.56 -29.29
N ASN A 4 -13.86 -65.35 -30.55
CA ASN A 4 -12.58 -64.77 -31.00
C ASN A 4 -12.30 -63.39 -30.36
N SER A 5 -11.05 -63.04 -30.04
CA SER A 5 -10.65 -61.63 -30.11
C SER A 5 -9.20 -61.42 -30.54
N SER A 6 -9.10 -60.59 -31.57
CA SER A 6 -7.95 -60.11 -32.29
C SER A 6 -7.17 -59.04 -31.51
N LYS A 7 -5.84 -59.06 -31.66
CA LYS A 7 -4.98 -57.92 -31.34
C LYS A 7 -5.24 -56.81 -32.38
N SER A 8 -5.69 -55.65 -31.93
CA SER A 8 -5.62 -54.40 -32.70
C SER A 8 -5.04 -53.28 -31.84
N THR A 9 -4.05 -52.61 -32.41
CA THR A 9 -3.44 -51.37 -31.95
C THR A 9 -4.41 -50.19 -32.02
N PRO A 10 -4.35 -49.23 -31.09
CA PRO A 10 -4.62 -47.82 -31.41
C PRO A 10 -3.34 -47.00 -31.13
N ALA A 11 -2.69 -46.41 -32.14
CA ALA A 11 -3.06 -45.16 -32.83
C ALA A 11 -3.09 -43.93 -31.90
N LEU A 12 -1.90 -43.34 -31.69
CA LEU A 12 -1.49 -41.91 -31.69
C LEU A 12 -2.47 -40.72 -31.48
N SER A 13 -3.73 -40.89 -31.07
CA SER A 13 -4.70 -39.77 -30.93
C SER A 13 -4.90 -39.24 -29.49
N SER A 14 -4.26 -39.81 -28.47
CA SER A 14 -4.52 -39.47 -27.05
C SER A 14 -3.61 -38.37 -26.45
N LEU A 15 -2.64 -37.84 -27.19
CA LEU A 15 -1.68 -36.88 -26.64
C LEU A 15 -2.18 -35.42 -26.63
N ASN A 16 -3.27 -35.09 -27.33
CA ASN A 16 -3.73 -33.70 -27.47
C ASN A 16 -4.77 -33.25 -26.41
N ASN A 17 -5.30 -34.17 -25.60
CA ASN A 17 -6.29 -33.84 -24.54
C ASN A 17 -5.66 -33.59 -23.16
N ASN A 18 -4.40 -33.99 -22.94
CA ASN A 18 -3.75 -33.83 -21.64
C ASN A 18 -3.25 -32.41 -21.35
N VAL A 19 -3.05 -31.57 -22.37
CA VAL A 19 -2.59 -30.18 -22.20
C VAL A 19 -3.72 -29.28 -21.64
N ASN A 20 -4.98 -29.56 -22.00
CA ASN A 20 -6.12 -28.82 -21.47
C ASN A 20 -6.47 -29.22 -20.04
N ALA A 21 -6.35 -30.51 -19.68
CA ALA A 21 -6.63 -31.01 -18.33
C ALA A 21 -5.65 -30.46 -17.27
N THR A 22 -4.35 -30.37 -17.59
CA THR A 22 -3.35 -29.78 -16.66
C THR A 22 -3.58 -28.29 -16.43
N SER A 23 -4.11 -27.57 -17.42
CA SER A 23 -4.39 -26.14 -17.29
C SER A 23 -5.62 -25.80 -16.43
N LEU A 24 -6.59 -26.72 -16.39
CA LEU A 24 -7.78 -26.62 -15.54
C LEU A 24 -7.46 -26.94 -14.08
N THR A 25 -6.59 -27.93 -13.83
CA THR A 25 -6.12 -28.25 -12.46
C THR A 25 -5.29 -27.12 -11.86
N THR A 26 -4.37 -26.52 -12.63
CA THR A 26 -3.50 -25.44 -12.11
C THR A 26 -4.26 -24.15 -11.80
N ASN A 27 -5.28 -23.81 -12.60
CA ASN A 27 -6.14 -22.64 -12.32
C ASN A 27 -6.97 -22.85 -11.05
N ASN A 28 -7.44 -24.08 -10.81
CA ASN A 28 -8.13 -24.42 -9.57
C ASN A 28 -7.20 -24.30 -8.36
N ASP A 29 -5.93 -24.71 -8.48
CA ASP A 29 -4.96 -24.64 -7.38
C ASP A 29 -4.69 -23.20 -6.92
N ILE A 30 -4.65 -22.21 -7.83
CA ILE A 30 -4.44 -20.80 -7.46
C ILE A 30 -5.69 -20.21 -6.83
N ASN A 31 -6.88 -20.52 -7.37
CA ASN A 31 -8.14 -20.09 -6.76
C ASN A 31 -8.31 -20.66 -5.35
N VAL A 32 -7.85 -21.89 -5.12
CA VAL A 32 -7.78 -22.48 -3.77
C VAL A 32 -6.83 -21.69 -2.86
N GLN A 33 -5.65 -21.29 -3.35
CA GLN A 33 -4.72 -20.44 -2.57
C GLN A 33 -5.30 -19.06 -2.27
N ILE A 34 -5.97 -18.41 -3.23
CA ILE A 34 -6.64 -17.12 -3.04
C ILE A 34 -7.74 -17.25 -1.99
N ASN A 35 -8.59 -18.27 -2.10
CA ASN A 35 -9.67 -18.51 -1.13
C ASN A 35 -9.11 -18.82 0.26
N ALA A 36 -8.05 -19.61 0.35
CA ALA A 36 -7.37 -19.87 1.62
C ALA A 36 -6.83 -18.57 2.22
N PHE A 37 -6.23 -17.68 1.42
CA PHE A 37 -5.77 -16.38 1.88
C PHE A 37 -6.93 -15.47 2.33
N ILE A 38 -8.02 -15.43 1.58
CA ILE A 38 -9.26 -14.71 1.95
C ILE A 38 -9.79 -15.22 3.29
N ASP A 39 -9.79 -16.54 3.51
CA ASP A 39 -10.22 -17.13 4.77
C ASP A 39 -9.28 -16.76 5.92
N LYS A 40 -7.96 -16.72 5.69
CA LYS A 40 -6.99 -16.23 6.69
C LYS A 40 -7.25 -14.77 7.07
N LEU A 41 -7.53 -13.90 6.08
CA LEU A 41 -7.85 -12.49 6.30
C LEU A 41 -9.15 -12.34 7.11
N LYS A 42 -10.23 -13.00 6.69
CA LYS A 42 -11.54 -12.96 7.38
C LYS A 42 -11.47 -13.46 8.82
N ARG A 43 -10.66 -14.50 9.07
CA ARG A 43 -10.46 -15.08 10.41
C ARG A 43 -9.40 -14.36 11.24
N ARG A 44 -8.80 -13.28 10.72
CA ARG A 44 -7.75 -12.49 11.38
C ARG A 44 -6.55 -13.31 11.86
N GLN A 45 -6.18 -14.32 11.08
CA GLN A 45 -5.01 -15.16 11.36
C GLN A 45 -3.70 -14.42 11.08
N ILE A 46 -3.74 -13.48 10.13
CA ILE A 46 -2.65 -12.57 9.80
C ILE A 46 -3.12 -11.18 10.23
N GLN A 47 -2.32 -10.50 11.05
CA GLN A 47 -2.66 -9.18 11.58
C GLN A 47 -1.47 -8.23 11.40
N GLY A 48 -1.79 -6.96 11.16
CA GLY A 48 -0.80 -5.91 11.01
C GLY A 48 -0.41 -5.68 9.55
N SER A 49 -0.24 -4.40 9.22
CA SER A 49 0.00 -3.93 7.87
C SER A 49 1.26 -4.52 7.23
N TYR A 50 2.32 -4.78 8.00
CA TYR A 50 3.57 -5.35 7.48
C TYR A 50 3.41 -6.79 6.98
N GLU A 51 2.86 -7.68 7.82
CA GLU A 51 2.72 -9.11 7.51
C GLU A 51 1.69 -9.31 6.39
N ILE A 52 0.57 -8.57 6.42
CA ILE A 52 -0.45 -8.58 5.37
C ILE A 52 0.16 -8.15 4.03
N SER A 53 0.96 -7.08 3.99
CA SER A 53 1.56 -6.59 2.74
C SER A 53 2.50 -7.61 2.11
N LEU A 54 3.35 -8.25 2.92
CA LEU A 54 4.28 -9.27 2.44
C LEU A 54 3.56 -10.51 1.93
N GLU A 55 2.55 -11.01 2.66
CA GLU A 55 1.76 -12.16 2.20
C GLU A 55 0.96 -11.82 0.93
N THR A 56 0.39 -10.62 0.82
CA THR A 56 -0.29 -10.17 -0.40
C THR A 56 0.67 -10.12 -1.59
N LEU A 57 1.88 -9.59 -1.43
CA LEU A 57 2.88 -9.58 -2.50
C LEU A 57 3.33 -10.98 -2.90
N GLN A 58 3.48 -11.89 -1.94
CA GLN A 58 3.76 -13.30 -2.22
C GLN A 58 2.63 -13.99 -2.99
N LEU A 59 1.38 -13.71 -2.62
CA LEU A 59 0.20 -14.19 -3.34
C LEU A 59 0.17 -13.63 -4.77
N LEU A 60 0.40 -12.32 -4.95
CA LEU A 60 0.45 -11.67 -6.25
C LEU A 60 1.55 -12.26 -7.15
N LYS A 61 2.73 -12.54 -6.59
CA LYS A 61 3.82 -13.19 -7.33
C LYS A 61 3.40 -14.55 -7.88
N ARG A 62 2.71 -15.37 -7.07
CA ARG A 62 2.18 -16.67 -7.50
C ARG A 62 1.08 -16.48 -8.54
N PHE A 63 0.13 -15.58 -8.28
CA PHE A 63 -0.97 -15.28 -9.20
C PHE A 63 -0.46 -14.88 -10.59
N ILE A 64 0.51 -13.97 -10.66
CA ILE A 64 1.13 -13.52 -11.92
C ILE A 64 1.96 -14.62 -12.56
N GLY A 65 2.57 -15.51 -11.77
CA GLY A 65 3.28 -16.69 -12.26
C GLY A 65 2.39 -17.62 -13.10
N PHE A 66 1.10 -17.72 -12.77
CA PHE A 66 0.19 -18.68 -13.40
C PHE A 66 -0.91 -18.08 -14.27
N ILE A 67 -1.22 -16.79 -14.11
CA ILE A 67 -2.28 -16.14 -14.88
C ILE A 67 -2.04 -16.28 -16.38
N LYS A 68 -3.08 -16.60 -17.14
CA LYS A 68 -3.08 -16.55 -18.60
C LYS A 68 -3.85 -15.30 -19.04
N PHE A 69 -3.28 -14.51 -19.91
CA PHE A 69 -3.90 -13.32 -20.49
C PHE A 69 -3.49 -13.19 -21.96
N SER A 70 -4.41 -12.73 -22.79
CA SER A 70 -4.15 -12.48 -24.22
C SER A 70 -3.87 -11.00 -24.48
N SER A 71 -4.44 -10.12 -23.66
CA SER A 71 -4.25 -8.67 -23.68
C SER A 71 -3.80 -8.15 -22.31
N ILE A 72 -3.11 -7.02 -22.30
CA ILE A 72 -2.72 -6.29 -21.08
C ILE A 72 -3.96 -5.81 -20.33
N ASP A 73 -5.01 -5.37 -21.04
CA ASP A 73 -6.25 -4.91 -20.41
C ASP A 73 -6.97 -6.05 -19.66
N GLU A 74 -6.89 -7.27 -20.21
CA GLU A 74 -7.43 -8.48 -19.57
C GLU A 74 -6.68 -8.78 -18.26
N LEU A 75 -5.36 -8.56 -18.26
CA LEU A 75 -4.51 -8.74 -17.09
C LEU A 75 -4.82 -7.70 -16.01
N PHE A 76 -4.97 -6.43 -16.37
CA PHE A 76 -5.39 -5.38 -15.43
C PHE A 76 -6.77 -5.65 -14.86
N THR A 77 -7.72 -6.09 -15.69
CA THR A 77 -9.06 -6.47 -15.23
C THR A 77 -9.00 -7.60 -14.21
N LYS A 78 -8.19 -8.64 -14.46
CA LYS A 78 -8.02 -9.77 -13.52
C LYS A 78 -7.33 -9.34 -12.21
N LEU A 79 -6.34 -8.45 -12.27
CA LEU A 79 -5.68 -7.92 -11.07
C LEU A 79 -6.62 -7.04 -10.25
N SER A 80 -7.38 -6.16 -10.89
CA SER A 80 -8.39 -5.33 -10.23
C SER A 80 -9.52 -6.18 -9.62
N GLN A 81 -9.92 -7.27 -10.29
CA GLN A 81 -10.90 -8.21 -9.73
C GLN A 81 -10.35 -8.93 -8.48
N LEU A 82 -9.09 -9.35 -8.49
CA LEU A 82 -8.43 -9.90 -7.30
C LEU A 82 -8.37 -8.85 -6.18
N GLY A 83 -8.02 -7.62 -6.51
CA GLY A 83 -8.03 -6.49 -5.56
C GLY A 83 -9.39 -6.27 -4.92
N TYR A 84 -10.46 -6.24 -5.72
CA TYR A 84 -11.83 -6.13 -5.25
C TYR A 84 -12.20 -7.29 -4.28
N GLN A 85 -11.83 -8.52 -4.61
CA GLN A 85 -12.12 -9.68 -3.76
C GLN A 85 -11.40 -9.62 -2.41
N LEU A 86 -10.13 -9.20 -2.41
CA LEU A 86 -9.34 -9.07 -1.19
C LEU A 86 -9.77 -7.88 -0.32
N GLU A 87 -10.09 -6.74 -0.93
CA GLU A 87 -10.60 -5.57 -0.21
C GLU A 87 -11.98 -5.86 0.40
N LYS A 88 -12.85 -6.57 -0.31
CA LYS A 88 -14.14 -7.03 0.23
C LYS A 88 -13.99 -8.04 1.36
N ALA A 89 -12.91 -8.83 1.37
CA ALA A 89 -12.68 -9.82 2.42
C ALA A 89 -12.38 -9.17 3.77
N GLN A 90 -11.64 -8.07 3.78
CA GLN A 90 -11.32 -7.29 4.98
C GLN A 90 -11.13 -5.81 4.62
N PRO A 91 -12.21 -5.00 4.57
CA PRO A 91 -12.15 -3.63 4.06
C PRO A 91 -11.39 -2.65 4.97
N ARG A 92 -11.16 -3.03 6.23
CA ARG A 92 -10.43 -2.22 7.22
C ARG A 92 -8.91 -2.40 7.15
N GLU A 93 -8.42 -3.37 6.38
CA GLU A 93 -6.99 -3.60 6.15
C GLU A 93 -6.60 -3.11 4.75
N PHE A 94 -6.22 -1.85 4.67
CA PHE A 94 -5.94 -1.15 3.41
C PHE A 94 -4.64 -1.60 2.74
N SER A 95 -3.66 -2.08 3.51
CA SER A 95 -2.33 -2.40 2.98
C SER A 95 -2.39 -3.45 1.86
N CYS A 96 -3.32 -4.41 1.96
CA CYS A 96 -3.54 -5.39 0.90
C CYS A 96 -3.95 -4.74 -0.43
N GLY A 97 -4.98 -3.89 -0.40
CA GLY A 97 -5.44 -3.16 -1.58
C GLY A 97 -4.42 -2.17 -2.11
N ASN A 98 -3.67 -1.51 -1.22
CA ASN A 98 -2.60 -0.57 -1.59
C ASN A 98 -1.49 -1.27 -2.38
N MET A 99 -1.08 -2.50 -2.00
CA MET A 99 -0.05 -3.24 -2.75
C MET A 99 -0.46 -3.58 -4.17
N ILE A 100 -1.74 -3.87 -4.39
CA ILE A 100 -2.26 -4.14 -5.73
C ILE A 100 -2.30 -2.86 -6.57
N ARG A 101 -2.79 -1.76 -6.00
CA ARG A 101 -2.81 -0.44 -6.67
C ARG A 101 -1.39 0.03 -7.03
N ARG A 102 -0.43 -0.20 -6.14
CA ARG A 102 0.97 0.19 -6.35
C ARG A 102 1.63 -0.64 -7.43
N LEU A 103 1.34 -1.94 -7.48
CA LEU A 103 1.79 -2.79 -8.58
C LEU A 103 1.20 -2.33 -9.92
N LEU A 104 -0.10 -2.07 -9.97
CA LEU A 104 -0.78 -1.53 -11.17
C LEU A 104 -0.13 -0.22 -11.64
N TYR A 105 0.17 0.69 -10.71
CA TYR A 105 0.86 1.95 -11.01
C TYR A 105 2.22 1.71 -11.68
N ILE A 106 3.09 0.88 -11.08
CA ILE A 106 4.44 0.59 -11.61
C ILE A 106 4.35 0.08 -13.05
N ILE A 107 3.41 -0.82 -13.34
CA ILE A 107 3.27 -1.41 -14.68
C ILE A 107 2.73 -0.37 -15.68
N LYS A 108 1.71 0.39 -15.29
CA LYS A 108 1.13 1.42 -16.16
C LYS A 108 2.16 2.48 -16.52
N GLU A 109 2.97 2.92 -15.55
CA GLU A 109 4.05 3.90 -15.79
C GLU A 109 5.12 3.36 -16.73
N GLU A 110 5.54 2.10 -16.59
CA GLU A 110 6.51 1.55 -17.51
C GLU A 110 5.94 1.44 -18.94
N LEU A 111 4.69 0.97 -19.07
CA LEU A 111 4.04 0.87 -20.39
C LEU A 111 3.86 2.24 -21.05
N LEU A 112 3.56 3.28 -20.27
CA LEU A 112 3.50 4.66 -20.74
C LEU A 112 4.88 5.15 -21.20
N SER A 113 5.93 4.84 -20.44
CA SER A 113 7.32 5.20 -20.77
C SER A 113 7.78 4.53 -22.07
N ASP A 114 7.47 3.25 -22.24
CA ASP A 114 7.70 2.48 -23.47
C ASP A 114 7.02 3.12 -24.69
N GLN A 115 5.76 3.53 -24.55
CA GLN A 115 5.00 4.15 -25.64
C GLN A 115 5.57 5.52 -26.01
N GLN A 116 5.96 6.34 -25.02
CA GLN A 116 6.57 7.64 -25.27
C GLN A 116 7.92 7.50 -25.98
N GLN A 117 8.75 6.53 -25.59
CA GLN A 117 10.02 6.26 -26.25
C GLN A 117 9.83 5.81 -27.72
N GLN A 118 8.83 4.97 -27.99
CA GLN A 118 8.50 4.55 -29.36
C GLN A 118 8.03 5.71 -30.23
N GLN A 119 7.16 6.58 -29.70
CA GLN A 119 6.69 7.78 -30.41
C GLN A 119 7.84 8.75 -30.70
N GLN A 120 8.79 8.91 -29.78
CA GLN A 120 9.98 9.73 -30.00
C GLN A 120 10.88 9.14 -31.10
N GLN A 121 11.06 7.81 -31.13
CA GLN A 121 11.84 7.14 -32.18
C GLN A 121 11.17 7.25 -33.56
N GLU A 122 9.85 7.12 -33.64
CA GLU A 122 9.09 7.30 -34.89
C GLU A 122 9.16 8.74 -35.41
N GLN A 123 9.07 9.74 -34.51
CA GLN A 123 9.21 11.15 -34.89
C GLN A 123 10.62 11.49 -35.37
N GLN A 124 11.66 10.92 -34.76
CA GLN A 124 13.04 11.09 -35.21
C GLN A 124 13.31 10.42 -36.56
N GLN A 125 12.70 9.26 -36.83
CA GLN A 125 12.82 8.59 -38.13
C GLN A 125 12.07 9.34 -39.26
N GLN A 126 10.93 9.95 -38.97
CA GLN A 126 10.20 10.77 -39.94
C GLN A 126 10.96 12.07 -40.32
N GLN A 127 11.71 12.67 -39.38
CA GLN A 127 12.56 13.83 -39.67
C GLN A 127 13.78 13.50 -40.52
N GLN A 128 14.28 12.26 -40.52
CA GLN A 128 15.41 11.85 -41.37
C GLN A 128 15.00 11.53 -42.81
N GLN A 129 13.71 11.29 -43.10
CA GLN A 129 13.22 11.01 -44.46
C GLN A 129 12.71 12.25 -45.21
N GLN A 130 12.43 13.38 -44.54
CA GLN A 130 12.14 14.65 -45.21
C GLN A 130 13.39 15.54 -45.24
N GLY A 131 14.17 15.38 -46.32
CA GLY A 131 15.15 16.38 -46.71
C GLY A 131 14.46 17.68 -47.12
N SER A 132 14.91 18.78 -46.50
CA SER A 132 14.79 20.19 -46.92
C SER A 132 13.39 20.80 -47.10
N SER A 133 12.93 21.55 -46.09
CA SER A 133 12.49 22.96 -46.24
C SER A 133 12.17 23.65 -44.90
N THR A 134 12.97 24.67 -44.60
CA THR A 134 12.65 25.94 -43.89
C THR A 134 11.87 25.96 -42.57
N HIS A 135 12.61 26.37 -41.53
CA HIS A 135 12.22 27.06 -40.30
C HIS A 135 10.71 27.28 -40.02
N ASN A 136 10.18 26.50 -39.08
CA ASN A 136 9.22 26.97 -38.09
C ASN A 136 9.64 26.43 -36.72
N ALA A 137 10.31 27.27 -35.95
CA ALA A 137 10.61 27.04 -34.55
C ALA A 137 9.32 27.26 -33.74
N ALA A 138 8.46 26.24 -33.68
CA ALA A 138 7.36 26.17 -32.73
C ALA A 138 7.64 25.02 -31.75
N SER A 139 8.05 25.41 -30.54
CA SER A 139 8.01 24.65 -29.28
C SER A 139 8.43 23.18 -29.35
N ILE A 140 9.74 22.96 -29.21
CA ILE A 140 10.28 21.74 -28.60
C ILE A 140 9.86 21.78 -27.12
N THR A 141 8.74 21.15 -26.77
CA THR A 141 8.54 20.67 -25.41
C THR A 141 9.12 19.26 -25.36
N THR A 142 10.29 19.13 -24.76
CA THR A 142 10.88 17.84 -24.41
C THR A 142 9.90 17.10 -23.51
N SER A 143 9.18 16.12 -24.05
CA SER A 143 8.20 15.27 -23.36
C SER A 143 8.87 14.22 -22.46
N ALA A 144 9.81 14.68 -21.62
CA ALA A 144 10.44 13.93 -20.54
C ALA A 144 10.13 14.56 -19.17
N GLU A 145 9.14 15.47 -19.11
CA GLU A 145 8.67 16.04 -17.85
C GLU A 145 7.62 15.10 -17.20
N PRO A 146 7.70 14.84 -15.88
CA PRO A 146 6.69 14.08 -15.16
C PRO A 146 5.36 14.86 -15.13
N MET A 147 4.46 14.48 -16.05
CA MET A 147 3.07 14.93 -16.28
C MET A 147 2.66 16.37 -15.90
N ILE A 148 2.40 17.13 -16.97
CA ILE A 148 1.66 18.40 -17.08
C ILE A 148 0.23 18.28 -16.48
N SER A 149 -0.30 19.41 -15.97
CA SER A 149 -1.60 19.61 -15.29
C SER A 149 -2.74 18.65 -15.70
N SER A 150 -3.10 17.73 -14.80
CA SER A 150 -4.11 16.66 -15.00
C SER A 150 -5.46 17.14 -15.55
N MET A 151 -5.90 18.35 -15.16
CA MET A 151 -7.18 18.91 -15.61
C MET A 151 -7.16 19.30 -17.10
N PHE A 152 -6.04 19.81 -17.59
CA PHE A 152 -5.94 20.37 -18.93
C PHE A 152 -5.91 19.27 -20.00
N ASN A 153 -5.12 18.21 -19.79
CA ASN A 153 -5.04 17.08 -20.72
C ASN A 153 -6.39 16.38 -20.91
N LEU A 154 -7.16 16.22 -19.82
CA LEU A 154 -8.46 15.55 -19.89
C LEU A 154 -9.52 16.40 -20.62
N LEU A 155 -9.41 17.73 -20.56
CA LEU A 155 -10.29 18.64 -21.30
C LEU A 155 -9.90 18.81 -22.76
N GLN A 156 -8.65 18.50 -23.11
CA GLN A 156 -8.12 18.68 -24.46
C GLN A 156 -8.40 17.52 -25.40
N THR A 157 -8.69 16.30 -24.93
CA THR A 157 -8.83 15.13 -25.79
C THR A 157 -10.00 15.31 -26.77
N PRO A 158 -9.77 15.57 -28.07
CA PRO A 158 -10.81 15.40 -29.05
C PRO A 158 -10.92 13.88 -29.28
N GLU A 159 -12.11 13.31 -29.11
CA GLU A 159 -12.39 11.96 -29.63
C GLU A 159 -12.31 12.02 -31.17
N ASN A 160 -11.10 11.96 -31.72
CA ASN A 160 -10.91 11.69 -33.13
C ASN A 160 -11.32 10.24 -33.37
N ASN A 161 -12.53 10.11 -33.92
CA ASN A 161 -13.21 8.90 -34.38
C ASN A 161 -12.46 8.14 -35.50
N ASP A 162 -11.13 8.17 -35.50
CA ASP A 162 -10.27 7.43 -36.40
C ASP A 162 -9.85 6.12 -35.75
N ASN A 163 -10.69 5.12 -35.97
CA ASN A 163 -10.44 3.67 -35.77
C ASN A 163 -9.20 3.13 -36.53
N SER A 164 -8.29 3.98 -36.98
CA SER A 164 -7.06 3.67 -37.72
C SER A 164 -5.80 3.81 -36.86
N LYS A 165 -5.79 4.60 -35.77
CA LYS A 165 -4.60 4.73 -34.88
C LYS A 165 -4.53 3.68 -33.77
N PHE A 166 -5.66 3.17 -33.29
CA PHE A 166 -5.70 2.07 -32.30
C PHE A 166 -5.36 0.68 -32.89
N LYS A 167 -5.34 0.52 -34.22
CA LYS A 167 -5.07 -0.76 -34.88
C LYS A 167 -3.59 -1.07 -35.12
N ILE A 168 -2.70 -0.09 -34.98
CA ILE A 168 -1.26 -0.27 -35.29
C ILE A 168 -0.48 -0.96 -34.13
N SER A 169 -1.01 -1.01 -32.90
CA SER A 169 -0.27 -1.55 -31.74
C SER A 169 -0.47 -3.07 -31.47
N LEU A 170 -1.48 -3.72 -32.09
CA LEU A 170 -1.87 -5.09 -31.75
C LEU A 170 -0.92 -6.20 -32.26
N LYS A 171 -0.03 -5.92 -33.23
CA LYS A 171 0.94 -6.91 -33.75
C LYS A 171 2.26 -6.93 -32.98
N THR A 172 2.68 -5.83 -32.36
CA THR A 172 3.94 -5.72 -31.59
C THR A 172 3.76 -6.15 -30.13
N LEU A 173 2.54 -6.15 -29.60
CA LEU A 173 2.23 -6.56 -28.21
C LEU A 173 2.33 -8.07 -27.95
N LYS A 174 2.23 -8.93 -28.98
CA LYS A 174 2.30 -10.40 -28.80
C LYS A 174 3.69 -10.91 -28.40
N ALA A 175 4.76 -10.22 -28.80
CA ALA A 175 6.12 -10.53 -28.36
C ALA A 175 6.43 -9.97 -26.95
N LYS A 176 5.71 -8.93 -26.51
CA LYS A 176 5.88 -8.24 -25.21
C LYS A 176 5.15 -8.89 -24.02
N ASN A 177 4.27 -9.88 -24.24
CA ASN A 177 3.50 -10.50 -23.15
C ASN A 177 4.38 -11.21 -22.10
N THR A 178 5.52 -11.75 -22.52
CA THR A 178 6.50 -12.37 -21.59
C THR A 178 7.26 -11.30 -20.81
N ASP A 179 7.60 -10.19 -21.46
CA ASP A 179 8.33 -9.07 -20.86
C ASP A 179 7.50 -8.38 -19.76
N VAL A 180 6.19 -8.18 -19.99
CA VAL A 180 5.28 -7.61 -18.98
C VAL A 180 5.20 -8.48 -17.73
N ARG A 181 5.20 -9.82 -17.88
CA ARG A 181 5.21 -10.72 -16.72
C ARG A 181 6.51 -10.59 -15.92
N GLN A 182 7.65 -10.52 -16.61
CA GLN A 182 8.93 -10.35 -15.95
C GLN A 182 9.02 -9.00 -15.24
N LEU A 183 8.51 -7.94 -15.85
CA LEU A 183 8.40 -6.62 -15.26
C LEU A 183 7.56 -6.64 -13.98
N MET A 184 6.40 -7.30 -14.01
CA MET A 184 5.55 -7.46 -12.82
C MET A 184 6.28 -8.21 -11.69
N ILE A 185 6.96 -9.30 -12.02
CA ILE A 185 7.69 -10.10 -11.03
C ILE A 185 8.84 -9.27 -10.44
N GLN A 186 9.50 -8.46 -11.25
CA GLN A 186 10.55 -7.55 -10.79
C GLN A 186 9.97 -6.46 -9.89
N GLY A 187 8.91 -5.76 -10.31
CA GLY A 187 8.24 -4.75 -9.50
C GLY A 187 7.72 -5.30 -8.15
N ILE A 188 7.24 -6.55 -8.10
CA ILE A 188 6.89 -7.20 -6.83
C ILE A 188 8.11 -7.41 -5.94
N LYS A 189 9.27 -7.83 -6.49
CA LYS A 189 10.50 -7.98 -5.70
C LYS A 189 10.95 -6.64 -5.15
N ASP A 190 10.94 -5.61 -5.99
CA ASP A 190 11.34 -4.25 -5.59
C ASP A 190 10.44 -3.74 -4.46
N LEU A 191 9.12 -4.00 -4.51
CA LEU A 191 8.20 -3.68 -3.42
C LEU A 191 8.48 -4.48 -2.13
N ILE A 192 8.86 -5.75 -2.23
CA ILE A 192 9.23 -6.57 -1.07
C ILE A 192 10.51 -6.02 -0.41
N ASP A 193 11.51 -5.67 -1.22
CA ASP A 193 12.78 -5.14 -0.75
C ASP A 193 12.58 -3.75 -0.15
N GLU A 194 11.72 -2.92 -0.73
CA GLU A 194 11.33 -1.62 -0.19
C GLU A 194 10.65 -1.75 1.18
N ILE A 195 9.67 -2.65 1.32
CA ILE A 195 8.96 -2.89 2.59
C ILE A 195 9.92 -3.38 3.67
N SER A 196 10.87 -4.23 3.30
CA SER A 196 11.85 -4.78 4.24
C SER A 196 12.83 -3.71 4.76
N ASN A 197 13.11 -2.69 3.94
CA ASN A 197 14.09 -1.63 4.22
C ASN A 197 13.46 -0.27 4.63
N ILE A 198 12.15 -0.20 4.91
CA ILE A 198 11.46 1.04 5.35
C ILE A 198 12.14 1.72 6.54
N ASP A 199 12.68 0.88 7.40
CA ASP A 199 13.17 1.21 8.71
C ASP A 199 14.40 2.14 8.55
N ASP A 200 15.34 1.81 7.67
CA ASP A 200 16.58 2.60 7.48
C ASP A 200 16.32 4.01 6.96
N GLY A 201 15.35 4.19 6.05
CA GLY A 201 14.95 5.51 5.57
C GLY A 201 14.31 6.38 6.66
N ILE A 202 13.52 5.79 7.55
CA ILE A 202 12.89 6.50 8.66
C ILE A 202 13.92 6.88 9.74
N PHE A 203 14.95 6.05 9.95
CA PHE A 203 15.93 6.27 11.02
C PHE A 203 16.93 7.39 10.75
N SER A 204 17.28 7.64 9.50
CA SER A 204 18.17 8.76 9.16
C SER A 204 17.58 10.09 9.66
N ILE A 205 16.25 10.24 9.54
CA ILE A 205 15.49 11.42 9.98
C ILE A 205 15.36 11.48 11.52
N ALA A 206 15.42 10.34 12.20
CA ALA A 206 15.26 10.26 13.66
C ALA A 206 16.31 11.07 14.42
N ILE A 207 17.55 11.04 13.92
CA ILE A 207 18.71 11.68 14.55
C ILE A 207 18.58 13.20 14.53
N ASP A 208 17.95 13.77 13.51
CA ASP A 208 17.73 15.22 13.43
C ASP A 208 16.55 15.67 14.29
N LEU A 209 15.60 14.78 14.56
CA LEU A 209 14.35 15.11 15.23
C LEU A 209 14.43 15.05 16.76
N ILE A 210 15.05 14.00 17.31
CA ILE A 210 15.05 13.72 18.76
C ILE A 210 16.26 14.37 19.43
N HIS A 211 16.05 15.32 20.34
CA HIS A 211 17.14 16.03 21.01
C HIS A 211 17.53 15.43 22.36
N ASP A 212 18.69 15.84 22.90
CA ASP A 212 19.17 15.39 24.22
C ASP A 212 18.33 16.01 25.34
N ARG A 213 18.07 15.23 26.40
CA ARG A 213 17.21 15.52 27.55
C ARG A 213 15.78 15.94 27.19
N GLU A 214 15.27 15.43 26.07
CA GLU A 214 13.89 15.65 25.65
C GLU A 214 12.93 14.62 26.25
N ILE A 215 11.69 15.03 26.52
CA ILE A 215 10.59 14.15 26.94
C ILE A 215 9.69 13.90 25.73
N LEU A 216 9.62 12.65 25.30
CA LEU A 216 8.80 12.19 24.19
C LEU A 216 7.56 11.47 24.74
N LEU A 217 6.43 11.56 24.04
CA LEU A 217 5.22 10.80 24.35
C LEU A 217 4.84 9.92 23.15
N THR A 218 4.57 8.64 23.40
CA THR A 218 4.12 7.69 22.37
C THR A 218 2.81 7.03 22.78
N PRO A 219 1.69 7.30 22.08
CA PRO A 219 0.41 6.67 22.37
C PRO A 219 0.20 5.33 21.65
N THR A 220 1.13 4.92 20.77
CA THR A 220 1.03 3.69 19.95
C THR A 220 2.15 2.70 20.27
N PRO A 221 2.08 1.98 21.39
CA PRO A 221 3.12 1.03 21.81
C PRO A 221 3.20 -0.24 20.96
N ASP A 222 2.18 -0.50 20.14
CA ASP A 222 2.11 -1.64 19.23
C ASP A 222 2.98 -1.46 17.97
N SER A 223 3.39 -0.23 17.67
CA SER A 223 4.18 0.09 16.48
C SER A 223 5.64 -0.38 16.59
N LYS A 224 5.98 -1.42 15.82
CA LYS A 224 7.36 -1.90 15.65
C LYS A 224 8.27 -0.81 15.05
N THR A 225 7.75 0.04 14.17
CA THR A 225 8.51 1.13 13.53
C THR A 225 8.95 2.17 14.55
N VAL A 226 8.04 2.60 15.44
CA VAL A 226 8.36 3.57 16.51
C VAL A 226 9.34 2.95 17.52
N LEU A 227 9.16 1.67 17.86
CA LEU A 227 10.12 0.96 18.74
C LEU A 227 11.54 1.01 18.16
N LYS A 228 11.70 0.59 16.90
CA LYS A 228 13.02 0.57 16.25
C LYS A 228 13.57 1.99 16.05
N PHE A 229 12.70 2.97 15.78
CA PHE A 229 13.04 4.39 15.64
C PHE A 229 13.72 4.93 16.90
N LEU A 230 13.11 4.72 18.07
CA LEU A 230 13.66 5.14 19.36
C LEU A 230 14.94 4.37 19.72
N LEU A 231 14.97 3.05 19.49
CA LEU A 231 16.15 2.23 19.77
C LEU A 231 17.37 2.63 18.93
N LYS A 232 17.18 2.90 17.63
CA LYS A 232 18.28 3.35 16.77
C LYS A 232 18.68 4.79 17.07
N ALA A 233 17.73 5.68 17.39
CA ALA A 233 18.05 7.04 17.85
C ALA A 233 18.98 7.02 19.08
N LYS A 234 18.75 6.11 20.03
CA LYS A 234 19.65 5.90 21.18
C LYS A 234 21.02 5.34 20.77
N LYS A 235 21.04 4.28 19.95
CA LYS A 235 22.28 3.57 19.57
C LYS A 235 23.22 4.41 18.70
N GLN A 236 22.67 5.16 17.73
CA GLN A 236 23.46 5.96 16.77
C GLN A 236 23.65 7.39 17.25
N GLY A 237 22.64 7.99 17.87
CA GLY A 237 22.71 9.38 18.33
C GLY A 237 23.41 9.56 19.68
N GLY A 238 23.47 8.52 20.52
CA GLY A 238 24.06 8.59 21.87
C GLY A 238 23.34 9.52 22.84
N ARG A 239 22.14 10.01 22.49
CA ARG A 239 21.38 11.00 23.27
C ARG A 239 20.62 10.34 24.42
N ASN A 240 20.48 11.05 25.53
CA ASN A 240 19.66 10.62 26.66
C ASN A 240 18.31 11.33 26.57
N PHE A 241 17.23 10.59 26.44
CA PHE A 241 15.88 11.15 26.38
C PHE A 241 14.92 10.23 27.13
N THR A 242 13.81 10.80 27.57
CA THR A 242 12.78 10.09 28.32
C THR A 242 11.57 9.84 27.43
N VAL A 243 11.00 8.65 27.48
CA VAL A 243 9.80 8.28 26.71
C VAL A 243 8.65 7.95 27.67
N LEU A 244 7.58 8.72 27.56
CA LEU A 244 6.30 8.44 28.17
C LEU A 244 5.50 7.53 27.23
N VAL A 245 5.03 6.40 27.74
CA VAL A 245 4.27 5.41 26.96
C VAL A 245 2.87 5.31 27.57
N THR A 246 1.83 5.56 26.77
CA THR A 246 0.46 5.31 27.22
C THR A 246 0.14 3.83 27.10
N GLU A 247 -0.73 3.32 27.98
CA GLU A 247 -1.04 1.89 28.02
C GLU A 247 -2.03 1.44 26.94
N GLY A 248 -2.87 2.35 26.41
CA GLY A 248 -3.84 2.03 25.36
C GLY A 248 -4.85 0.99 25.85
N TYR A 249 -5.43 1.24 27.02
CA TYR A 249 -6.35 0.32 27.69
C TYR A 249 -7.66 0.20 26.88
N PRO A 250 -8.25 -1.01 26.71
CA PRO A 250 -7.89 -2.30 27.32
C PRO A 250 -6.98 -3.20 26.45
N THR A 251 -6.84 -2.88 25.17
CA THR A 251 -6.32 -3.83 24.16
C THR A 251 -4.80 -3.92 24.19
N ASN A 252 -4.11 -2.78 24.34
CA ASN A 252 -2.66 -2.70 24.14
C ASN A 252 -1.84 -2.66 25.43
N THR A 253 -2.46 -2.77 26.61
CA THR A 253 -1.77 -2.71 27.92
C THR A 253 -0.59 -3.67 28.01
N LYS A 254 -0.77 -4.95 27.62
CA LYS A 254 0.32 -5.94 27.62
C LYS A 254 1.47 -5.53 26.68
N ARG A 255 1.13 -5.05 25.48
CA ARG A 255 2.10 -4.59 24.48
C ARG A 255 2.83 -3.33 24.95
N ALA A 256 2.16 -2.42 25.65
CA ALA A 256 2.74 -1.23 26.25
C ALA A 256 3.81 -1.56 27.28
N HIS A 257 3.54 -2.52 28.17
CA HIS A 257 4.54 -3.00 29.14
C HIS A 257 5.72 -3.69 28.45
N GLU A 258 5.48 -4.53 27.43
CA GLU A 258 6.57 -5.14 26.65
C GLU A 258 7.41 -4.10 25.89
N PHE A 259 6.76 -3.09 25.33
CA PHE A 259 7.41 -1.98 24.61
C PHE A 259 8.29 -1.17 25.56
N ALA A 260 7.76 -0.77 26.72
CA ALA A 260 8.51 -0.06 27.76
C ALA A 260 9.68 -0.90 28.28
N TRP A 261 9.47 -2.20 28.51
CA TRP A 261 10.55 -3.12 28.93
C TRP A 261 11.68 -3.18 27.90
N LYS A 262 11.36 -3.27 26.61
CA LYS A 262 12.36 -3.29 25.52
C LYS A 262 13.15 -2.00 25.45
N LEU A 263 12.51 -0.84 25.63
CA LEU A 263 13.20 0.46 25.64
C LEU A 263 14.10 0.60 26.87
N SER A 264 13.59 0.28 28.06
CA SER A 264 14.34 0.32 29.32
C SER A 264 15.57 -0.60 29.29
N SER A 265 15.43 -1.81 28.75
CA SER A 265 16.53 -2.77 28.57
C SER A 265 17.66 -2.24 27.66
N ASN A 266 17.38 -1.24 26.82
CA ASN A 266 18.36 -0.61 25.94
C ASN A 266 18.85 0.76 26.46
N GLY A 267 18.61 1.08 27.74
CA GLY A 267 19.13 2.29 28.39
C GLY A 267 18.41 3.58 27.98
N ILE A 268 17.12 3.48 27.64
CA ILE A 268 16.24 4.63 27.43
C ILE A 268 15.36 4.77 28.68
N ASP A 269 15.26 5.98 29.23
CA ASP A 269 14.42 6.25 30.39
C ASP A 269 12.95 6.17 29.96
N THR A 270 12.21 5.18 30.46
CA THR A 270 10.81 4.97 30.06
C THR A 270 9.86 4.96 31.24
N VAL A 271 8.75 5.66 31.09
CA VAL A 271 7.68 5.72 32.09
C VAL A 271 6.38 5.33 31.41
N VAL A 272 5.71 4.31 31.95
CA VAL A 272 4.35 3.96 31.52
C VAL A 272 3.37 4.82 32.27
N ILE A 273 2.46 5.47 31.54
CA ILE A 273 1.40 6.33 32.08
C ILE A 273 0.03 5.78 31.69
N PRO A 274 -0.99 5.94 32.54
CA PRO A 274 -2.36 5.62 32.15
C PRO A 274 -2.87 6.67 31.16
N ASP A 275 -3.84 6.28 30.32
CA ASP A 275 -4.37 7.14 29.26
C ASP A 275 -5.02 8.44 29.82
N SER A 276 -5.54 8.39 31.05
CA SER A 276 -6.11 9.55 31.76
C SER A 276 -5.08 10.60 32.18
N MET A 277 -3.80 10.23 32.31
CA MET A 277 -2.72 11.12 32.74
C MET A 277 -2.16 11.96 31.59
N VAL A 278 -2.48 11.63 30.33
CA VAL A 278 -1.92 12.28 29.13
C VAL A 278 -2.06 13.80 29.19
N PHE A 279 -3.23 14.32 29.56
CA PHE A 279 -3.47 15.77 29.63
C PHE A 279 -2.60 16.48 30.67
N SER A 280 -2.34 15.85 31.84
CA SER A 280 -1.60 16.48 32.92
C SER A 280 -0.09 16.53 32.64
N VAL A 281 0.44 15.53 31.92
CA VAL A 281 1.86 15.47 31.56
C VAL A 281 2.18 16.22 30.27
N MET A 282 1.19 16.53 29.43
CA MET A 282 1.39 17.15 28.11
C MET A 282 2.18 18.47 28.18
N SER A 283 2.00 19.26 29.25
CA SER A 283 2.75 20.51 29.50
C SER A 283 4.28 20.34 29.56
N ARG A 284 4.79 19.12 29.80
CA ARG A 284 6.21 18.79 29.88
C ARG A 284 6.70 17.99 28.68
N VAL A 285 5.80 17.48 27.85
CA VAL A 285 6.15 16.70 26.67
C VAL A 285 6.65 17.64 25.58
N GLY A 286 7.82 17.35 25.03
CA GLY A 286 8.40 18.12 23.93
C GLY A 286 7.84 17.72 22.57
N LYS A 287 7.62 16.42 22.34
CA LYS A 287 7.15 15.87 21.07
C LYS A 287 6.27 14.64 21.29
N VAL A 288 5.26 14.47 20.45
CA VAL A 288 4.46 13.24 20.38
C VAL A 288 4.86 12.46 19.14
N ILE A 289 5.19 11.18 19.30
CA ILE A 289 5.55 10.29 18.19
C ILE A 289 4.51 9.18 18.09
N LEU A 290 3.86 9.10 16.94
CA LEU A 290 2.76 8.21 16.63
C LEU A 290 3.15 7.23 15.53
N GLY A 291 2.77 5.97 15.70
CA GLY A 291 2.87 4.95 14.66
C GLY A 291 1.54 4.78 13.94
N CYS A 292 1.50 5.05 12.64
CA CYS A 292 0.29 4.87 11.86
C CYS A 292 0.11 3.41 11.39
N LYS A 293 -1.13 2.93 11.41
CA LYS A 293 -1.57 1.75 10.66
C LYS A 293 -1.67 2.08 9.17
N GLN A 294 -2.30 3.22 8.89
CA GLN A 294 -2.62 3.70 7.55
C GLN A 294 -2.64 5.23 7.52
N ILE A 295 -2.22 5.82 6.40
CA ILE A 295 -2.35 7.26 6.11
C ILE A 295 -3.12 7.43 4.80
N PHE A 296 -4.02 8.42 4.77
CA PHE A 296 -4.86 8.74 3.62
C PHE A 296 -4.31 9.93 2.81
N SER A 297 -4.88 10.16 1.63
CA SER A 297 -4.48 11.25 0.73
C SER A 297 -4.67 12.65 1.30
N ASN A 298 -5.60 12.83 2.25
CA ASN A 298 -5.80 14.08 3.00
C ASN A 298 -4.78 14.29 4.13
N GLY A 299 -3.89 13.33 4.37
CA GLY A 299 -2.92 13.36 5.46
C GLY A 299 -3.45 12.84 6.80
N ALA A 300 -4.72 12.44 6.87
CA ALA A 300 -5.28 11.81 8.07
C ALA A 300 -4.66 10.43 8.29
N CYS A 301 -4.59 10.00 9.55
CA CYS A 301 -4.00 8.73 9.93
C CYS A 301 -4.99 7.87 10.72
N ILE A 302 -4.98 6.57 10.45
CA ILE A 302 -5.57 5.56 11.33
C ILE A 302 -4.45 4.96 12.18
N ALA A 303 -4.62 5.02 13.50
CA ALA A 303 -3.76 4.35 14.45
C ALA A 303 -4.36 2.99 14.87
N SER A 304 -3.50 2.05 15.21
CA SER A 304 -3.89 0.70 15.70
C SER A 304 -4.15 0.63 17.21
N THR A 305 -4.09 1.79 17.89
CA THR A 305 -4.34 1.92 19.32
C THR A 305 -5.46 2.93 19.52
N THR A 306 -6.34 2.66 20.48
CA THR A 306 -7.39 3.58 20.94
C THR A 306 -6.84 4.66 21.86
N GLY A 307 -7.47 5.84 21.90
CA GLY A 307 -7.05 6.96 22.74
C GLY A 307 -5.91 7.79 22.14
N VAL A 308 -5.58 7.54 20.88
CA VAL A 308 -4.54 8.27 20.15
C VAL A 308 -5.08 9.64 19.73
N THR A 309 -6.34 9.72 19.32
CA THR A 309 -6.98 10.97 18.92
C THR A 309 -7.08 11.97 20.06
N SER A 310 -7.44 11.51 21.26
CA SER A 310 -7.45 12.36 22.46
C SER A 310 -6.06 12.84 22.85
N CYS A 311 -5.04 11.98 22.72
CA CYS A 311 -3.65 12.38 22.91
C CYS A 311 -3.22 13.46 21.91
N CYS A 312 -3.54 13.32 20.63
CA CYS A 312 -3.21 14.29 19.60
C CYS A 312 -4.00 15.61 19.76
N GLU A 313 -5.25 15.56 20.22
CA GLU A 313 -6.02 16.78 20.52
C GLU A 313 -5.43 17.54 21.70
N CYS A 314 -5.03 16.81 22.76
CA CYS A 314 -4.29 17.41 23.87
C CYS A 314 -2.99 18.04 23.38
N ALA A 315 -2.24 17.34 22.51
CA ALA A 315 -0.99 17.85 21.97
C ALA A 315 -1.19 19.16 21.20
N LYS A 316 -2.22 19.23 20.36
CA LYS A 316 -2.60 20.43 19.62
C LYS A 316 -2.93 21.61 20.53
N GLU A 317 -3.71 21.39 21.59
CA GLU A 317 -4.06 22.44 22.56
C GLU A 317 -2.82 22.98 23.28
N PHE A 318 -1.90 22.10 23.67
CA PHE A 318 -0.62 22.48 24.28
C PHE A 318 0.45 22.91 23.26
N LYS A 319 0.14 22.92 21.96
CA LYS A 319 1.05 23.22 20.86
C LYS A 319 2.32 22.35 20.86
N THR A 320 2.19 21.11 21.31
CA THR A 320 3.27 20.13 21.24
C THR A 320 3.23 19.45 19.86
N PRO A 321 4.36 19.41 19.13
CA PRO A 321 4.37 18.87 17.77
C PRO A 321 4.11 17.36 17.74
N VAL A 322 3.29 16.93 16.79
CA VAL A 322 2.89 15.54 16.56
C VAL A 322 3.53 14.99 15.29
N PHE A 323 4.32 13.92 15.46
CA PHE A 323 5.01 13.21 14.39
C PHE A 323 4.35 11.87 14.10
N ALA A 324 3.82 11.69 12.90
CA ALA A 324 3.26 10.44 12.44
C ALA A 324 4.29 9.65 11.63
N VAL A 325 4.65 8.44 12.08
CA VAL A 325 5.63 7.58 11.42
C VAL A 325 4.94 6.45 10.67
N ALA A 326 5.19 6.36 9.36
CA ALA A 326 4.63 5.34 8.49
C ALA A 326 5.55 5.00 7.31
N GLY A 327 5.62 3.73 6.92
CA GLY A 327 6.23 3.38 5.63
C GLY A 327 5.29 3.71 4.46
N LEU A 328 5.84 3.94 3.27
CA LEU A 328 5.06 4.26 2.06
C LEU A 328 3.97 3.24 1.72
N TYR A 329 4.21 1.96 1.99
CA TYR A 329 3.21 0.90 1.75
C TYR A 329 1.92 1.06 2.58
N LYS A 330 1.98 1.87 3.65
CA LYS A 330 0.83 2.27 4.48
C LYS A 330 0.18 3.57 4.00
N LEU A 331 0.49 4.09 2.81
CA LEU A 331 -0.25 5.19 2.18
C LEU A 331 -1.38 4.63 1.33
N SER A 332 -2.59 5.21 1.41
CA SER A 332 -3.75 4.80 0.62
C SER A 332 -4.31 5.99 -0.14
N PRO A 333 -4.67 5.81 -1.41
CA PRO A 333 -5.34 6.84 -2.18
C PRO A 333 -6.81 7.03 -1.80
N LEU A 334 -7.38 6.17 -0.96
CA LEU A 334 -8.76 6.27 -0.52
C LEU A 334 -8.97 7.52 0.34
N TYR A 335 -10.17 8.09 0.23
CA TYR A 335 -10.58 9.24 1.02
C TYR A 335 -11.53 8.80 2.14
N PRO A 336 -11.35 9.26 3.38
CA PRO A 336 -12.19 8.83 4.48
C PRO A 336 -13.54 9.57 4.51
N PHE A 337 -14.48 9.19 3.64
CA PHE A 337 -15.81 9.82 3.59
C PHE A 337 -16.63 9.59 4.86
N ASN A 338 -16.59 8.36 5.39
CA ASN A 338 -17.25 7.98 6.63
C ASN A 338 -16.23 7.31 7.55
N ILE A 339 -15.87 8.00 8.63
CA ILE A 339 -14.85 7.56 9.58
C ILE A 339 -15.25 6.23 10.25
N SER A 340 -16.54 6.06 10.52
CA SER A 340 -17.07 4.88 11.21
C SER A 340 -16.87 3.57 10.44
N ASP A 341 -16.79 3.64 9.11
CA ASP A 341 -16.62 2.44 8.28
C ASP A 341 -15.18 1.89 8.42
N PHE A 342 -14.21 2.77 8.66
CA PHE A 342 -12.79 2.42 8.80
C PHE A 342 -12.39 2.05 10.22
N ILE A 343 -13.11 2.54 11.23
CA ILE A 343 -12.82 2.19 12.63
C ILE A 343 -13.30 0.77 12.92
N GLU A 344 -12.37 -0.07 13.38
CA GLU A 344 -12.69 -1.41 13.82
C GLU A 344 -13.21 -1.43 15.26
N ILE A 345 -14.38 -2.02 15.47
CA ILE A 345 -14.91 -2.27 16.81
C ILE A 345 -14.59 -3.72 17.20
N GLY A 346 -13.87 -3.87 18.31
CA GLY A 346 -13.49 -5.14 18.90
C GLY A 346 -14.54 -5.69 19.85
N SER A 347 -14.27 -6.89 20.36
CA SER A 347 -15.11 -7.48 21.40
C SER A 347 -15.01 -6.68 22.70
N GLY A 348 -16.15 -6.45 23.33
CA GLY A 348 -16.25 -5.81 24.64
C GLY A 348 -15.84 -6.70 25.80
N GLY A 349 -15.45 -7.97 25.58
CA GLY A 349 -15.30 -8.98 26.63
C GLY A 349 -14.38 -8.61 27.81
N HIS A 350 -13.44 -7.67 27.64
CA HIS A 350 -12.61 -7.15 28.73
C HIS A 350 -13.32 -6.12 29.63
N ILE A 351 -14.38 -5.49 29.13
CA ILE A 351 -15.14 -4.40 29.78
C ILE A 351 -16.61 -4.80 29.97
N SER A 352 -17.06 -5.94 29.43
CA SER A 352 -18.46 -6.37 29.43
C SER A 352 -18.99 -6.70 30.84
N LEU A 353 -20.00 -5.93 31.24
CA LEU A 353 -20.86 -6.20 32.38
C LEU A 353 -22.25 -6.60 31.87
N ASP A 354 -22.89 -7.56 32.54
CA ASP A 354 -24.05 -8.36 32.06
C ASP A 354 -25.35 -7.57 31.73
N ARG A 355 -25.34 -6.24 31.77
CA ARG A 355 -26.49 -5.37 31.46
C ARG A 355 -26.11 -4.04 30.79
N LEU A 356 -24.85 -3.85 30.40
CA LEU A 356 -24.34 -2.59 29.87
C LEU A 356 -23.90 -2.73 28.41
N MET A 357 -24.35 -1.83 27.55
CA MET A 357 -23.81 -1.71 26.21
C MET A 357 -22.38 -1.18 26.31
N THR A 358 -21.42 -2.01 25.94
CA THR A 358 -19.99 -1.71 26.00
C THR A 358 -19.43 -1.66 24.59
N VAL A 359 -18.76 -0.56 24.24
CA VAL A 359 -18.13 -0.37 22.92
C VAL A 359 -16.61 -0.32 23.12
N ASN A 360 -15.88 -1.10 22.33
CA ASN A 360 -14.42 -1.16 22.37
C ASN A 360 -13.85 -0.90 20.96
N PRO A 361 -13.55 0.35 20.58
CA PRO A 361 -12.84 0.62 19.34
C PRO A 361 -11.39 0.12 19.45
N LEU A 362 -10.91 -0.54 18.39
CA LEU A 362 -9.55 -1.06 18.29
C LEU A 362 -8.63 -0.08 17.56
N ASP A 363 -9.14 0.49 16.46
CA ASP A 363 -8.45 1.50 15.68
C ASP A 363 -9.01 2.89 16.05
N ASP A 364 -8.19 3.93 15.87
CA ASP A 364 -8.55 5.32 16.15
C ASP A 364 -8.20 6.22 14.96
N TYR A 365 -9.02 7.23 14.69
CA TYR A 365 -8.85 8.12 13.54
C TYR A 365 -8.35 9.49 13.97
N VAL A 366 -7.11 9.81 13.59
CA VAL A 366 -6.49 11.10 13.85
C VAL A 366 -6.71 12.02 12.65
N PRO A 367 -7.39 13.17 12.84
CA PRO A 367 -7.61 14.12 11.76
C PRO A 367 -6.29 14.81 11.35
N PRO A 368 -6.16 15.25 10.08
CA PRO A 368 -4.90 15.77 9.56
C PRO A 368 -4.48 17.08 10.25
N GLU A 369 -5.41 17.84 10.83
CA GLU A 369 -5.12 19.09 11.55
C GLU A 369 -4.42 18.87 12.90
N ASN A 370 -4.37 17.62 13.38
CA ASN A 370 -3.72 17.26 14.63
C ASN A 370 -2.35 16.58 14.40
N ILE A 371 -1.89 16.54 13.15
CA ILE A 371 -0.60 15.97 12.76
C ILE A 371 0.22 17.10 12.16
N ASP A 372 1.46 17.29 12.61
CA ASP A 372 2.32 18.35 12.07
C ASP A 372 3.20 17.82 10.93
N ILE A 373 3.84 16.66 11.15
CA ILE A 373 4.79 16.07 10.21
C ILE A 373 4.54 14.56 10.10
N VAL A 374 4.50 14.07 8.87
CA VAL A 374 4.48 12.65 8.55
C VAL A 374 5.87 12.22 8.10
N ILE A 375 6.49 11.31 8.84
CA ILE A 375 7.80 10.74 8.55
C ILE A 375 7.61 9.44 7.78
N THR A 376 8.17 9.41 6.58
CA THR A 376 8.19 8.25 5.69
C THR A 376 9.62 7.82 5.36
N ASN A 377 9.79 6.72 4.64
CA ASN A 377 11.10 6.27 4.18
C ASN A 377 11.73 7.17 3.10
N ILE A 378 10.99 8.09 2.46
CA ILE A 378 11.54 9.07 1.52
C ILE A 378 11.97 10.35 2.25
N GLY A 379 11.27 10.71 3.33
CA GLY A 379 11.43 12.01 3.98
C GLY A 379 10.32 12.34 4.95
N GLY A 380 10.47 13.49 5.61
CA GLY A 380 9.43 14.13 6.41
C GLY A 380 8.60 15.10 5.56
N PHE A 381 7.28 14.96 5.60
CA PHE A 381 6.36 15.76 4.79
C PHE A 381 5.24 16.35 5.65
N ALA A 382 4.73 17.51 5.26
CA ALA A 382 3.51 18.06 5.84
C ALA A 382 2.29 17.22 5.41
N PRO A 383 1.25 17.08 6.24
CA PRO A 383 0.02 16.37 5.87
C PRO A 383 -0.62 16.91 4.58
N SER A 384 -0.55 18.21 4.36
CA SER A 384 -1.06 18.86 3.15
C SER A 384 -0.33 18.46 1.86
N PHE A 385 0.89 17.92 1.95
CA PHE A 385 1.65 17.43 0.81
C PHE A 385 1.40 15.93 0.52
N MET A 386 0.66 15.24 1.39
CA MET A 386 0.46 13.79 1.29
C MET A 386 -0.24 13.38 -0.01
N TYR A 387 -1.14 14.21 -0.53
CA TYR A 387 -1.81 13.96 -1.81
C TYR A 387 -0.80 13.78 -2.96
N ARG A 388 0.29 14.56 -2.97
CA ARG A 388 1.28 14.48 -4.04
C ARG A 388 2.03 13.16 -4.00
N ILE A 389 2.47 12.75 -2.81
CA ILE A 389 3.16 11.47 -2.60
C ILE A 389 2.24 10.30 -3.00
N VAL A 390 0.95 10.38 -2.67
CA VAL A 390 -0.04 9.39 -3.10
C VAL A 390 -0.14 9.34 -4.62
N TRP A 391 -0.27 10.48 -5.32
CA TRP A 391 -0.37 10.47 -6.79
C TRP A 391 0.93 10.12 -7.52
N ASP A 392 2.07 10.32 -6.87
CA ASP A 392 3.37 9.86 -7.35
C ASP A 392 3.54 8.32 -7.18
N ASN A 393 2.66 7.63 -6.45
CA ASN A 393 2.71 6.17 -6.24
C ASN A 393 1.44 5.42 -6.69
N TYR A 394 0.36 6.13 -7.03
CA TYR A 394 -0.96 5.58 -7.38
C TYR A 394 -1.59 6.35 -8.55
N LYS A 395 -2.37 5.65 -9.39
CA LYS A 395 -3.18 6.28 -10.44
C LYS A 395 -4.60 6.57 -9.97
N GLN A 396 -5.21 7.61 -10.55
CA GLN A 396 -6.60 8.02 -10.28
C GLN A 396 -7.63 6.96 -10.69
N GLU A 397 -7.36 6.21 -11.76
CA GLU A 397 -8.23 5.14 -12.26
C GLU A 397 -8.36 3.96 -11.30
N ASP A 398 -7.30 3.70 -10.51
CA ASP A 398 -7.19 2.50 -9.68
C ASP A 398 -7.55 2.78 -8.20
N VAL A 399 -8.11 3.96 -7.90
CA VAL A 399 -8.50 4.33 -6.53
C VAL A 399 -9.58 3.41 -6.01
N VAL A 400 -10.63 3.18 -6.80
CA VAL A 400 -11.76 2.31 -6.44
C VAL A 400 -11.74 1.09 -7.33
N PHE A 401 -11.60 -0.10 -6.74
CA PHE A 401 -11.80 -1.33 -7.49
C PHE A 401 -13.29 -1.52 -7.78
N ALA A 402 -13.70 -1.41 -9.03
CA ALA A 402 -15.06 -1.70 -9.45
C ALA A 402 -15.24 -3.22 -9.63
N PRO A 403 -16.43 -3.77 -9.30
CA PRO A 403 -16.79 -5.10 -9.76
C PRO A 403 -16.84 -5.08 -11.29
N VAL A 404 -16.32 -6.12 -11.94
CA VAL A 404 -16.51 -6.31 -13.38
C VAL A 404 -17.98 -6.66 -13.60
N THR A 405 -18.84 -5.64 -13.74
CA THR A 405 -20.18 -5.83 -14.26
C THR A 405 -20.03 -6.18 -15.72
N GLY A 406 -20.13 -7.47 -16.04
CA GLY A 406 -20.36 -7.90 -17.41
C GLY A 406 -21.58 -7.15 -17.94
N ASN A 407 -21.38 -6.43 -19.04
CA ASN A 407 -22.39 -5.72 -19.84
C ASN A 407 -23.75 -5.54 -19.16
N LEU A 408 -23.95 -4.40 -18.50
CA LEU A 408 -25.28 -3.83 -18.40
C LEU A 408 -25.60 -3.29 -19.80
N TYR A 409 -26.28 -4.14 -20.59
CA TYR A 409 -27.01 -3.73 -21.80
C TYR A 409 -28.19 -2.84 -21.42
#